data_AF-A0A653R3D6-F1
#
_entry.id   AF-A0A653R3D6-F1
#
_cell.length_a   1.000
_cell.length_b   1.000
_cell.length_c   1.000
_cell.angle_alpha   90.00
_cell.angle_beta   90.00
_cell.angle_gamma   90.00
#
_symmetry.space_group_name_H-M   'P 1'
#
loop_
_entity.id
_entity.type
_entity.pdbx_description
1 polymer ?
#
loop_
_entity_poly.entity_id
_entity_poly.type
_entity_poly.pdbx_seq_one_letter_code
_entity_poly.pdbx_strand_id
1 'polypeptide(L)'
;MHVRVSPGSVALDEPDDCTSFKVLLSEAARDKLPALLRTTSAGQLDDGDVLVSVDWIRNECAGRIGMGWNYRFANMLVYAAGKGWLSEDGSHVRAHVEAY
;
A
#
# COMPACT_ATOMS: atom_id res chain seq x y z
N MET A 1 -8.50 1.58 2.44
CA MET A 1 -7.65 1.56 1.23
C MET A 1 -6.89 0.25 1.21
N HIS A 2 -6.78 -0.41 0.06
CA HIS A 2 -5.97 -1.63 -0.02
C HIS A 2 -5.24 -1.77 -1.36
N VAL A 3 -4.06 -2.39 -1.29
CA VAL A 3 -3.30 -2.80 -2.47
C VAL A 3 -3.77 -4.18 -2.87
N ARG A 4 -4.47 -4.30 -3.99
CA ARG A 4 -4.87 -5.60 -4.54
C ARG A 4 -3.76 -6.14 -5.44
N VAL A 5 -3.27 -7.33 -5.11
CA VAL A 5 -2.31 -8.09 -5.90
C VAL A 5 -3.03 -9.29 -6.50
N SER A 6 -3.03 -9.35 -7.83
CA SER A 6 -3.59 -10.46 -8.61
C SER A 6 -2.56 -10.90 -9.66
N PRO A 7 -2.72 -12.06 -10.32
CA PRO A 7 -1.82 -12.46 -11.38
C PRO A 7 -1.67 -11.35 -12.45
N GLY A 8 -0.46 -10.79 -12.57
CA GLY A 8 -0.14 -9.76 -13.56
C GLY A 8 -0.60 -8.34 -13.22
N SER A 9 -1.11 -8.07 -12.02
CA SER A 9 -1.48 -6.69 -11.63
C SER A 9 -1.24 -6.39 -10.16
N VAL A 10 -0.92 -5.12 -9.90
CA VAL A 10 -0.91 -4.50 -8.57
C VAL A 10 -1.69 -3.20 -8.72
N ALA A 11 -2.77 -3.02 -7.97
CA ALA A 11 -3.63 -1.85 -8.06
C ALA A 11 -4.02 -1.35 -6.68
N LEU A 12 -4.25 -0.05 -6.55
CA LEU A 12 -4.82 0.54 -5.35
C LEU A 12 -6.34 0.63 -5.46
N ASP A 13 -7.06 0.05 -4.52
CA ASP A 13 -8.51 0.14 -4.41
C ASP A 13 -8.92 0.97 -3.19
N GLU A 14 -10.16 1.48 -3.25
CA GLU A 14 -10.75 2.31 -2.21
C GLU A 14 -9.80 3.44 -1.77
N PRO A 15 -9.29 4.25 -2.73
CA PRO A 15 -8.26 5.25 -2.46
C PRO A 15 -8.71 6.30 -1.44
N ASP A 16 -10.02 6.51 -1.26
CA ASP A 16 -10.54 7.52 -0.32
C ASP A 16 -10.58 7.05 1.15
N ASP A 17 -10.47 5.74 1.41
CA ASP A 17 -10.45 5.20 2.78
C ASP A 17 -9.04 5.25 3.37
N CYS A 18 -8.72 6.36 4.03
CA CYS A 18 -7.47 6.54 4.79
C CYS A 18 -7.55 6.03 6.25
N THR A 19 -8.55 5.22 6.60
CA THR A 19 -8.72 4.68 7.97
C THR A 19 -8.25 3.24 8.09
N SER A 20 -8.12 2.53 6.96
CA SER A 20 -7.59 1.18 6.88
C SER A 20 -6.55 1.09 5.75
N PHE A 21 -5.48 0.31 5.98
CA PHE A 21 -4.46 0.05 4.97
C PHE A 21 -3.92 -1.38 5.06
N LYS A 22 -4.03 -2.12 3.95
CA LYS A 22 -3.59 -3.52 3.85
C LYS A 22 -3.26 -3.92 2.41
N VAL A 23 -2.63 -5.08 2.26
CA VAL A 23 -2.46 -5.76 0.97
C VAL A 23 -3.43 -6.93 0.91
N LEU A 24 -4.24 -6.99 -0.15
CA LEU A 24 -5.04 -8.16 -0.50
C LEU A 24 -4.29 -8.96 -1.56
N LEU A 25 -3.89 -10.18 -1.22
CA LEU A 25 -3.11 -11.06 -2.08
C LEU A 25 -3.96 -12.21 -2.60
N SER A 26 -4.12 -12.30 -3.92
CA SER A 26 -4.68 -13.51 -4.53
C SER A 26 -3.76 -14.70 -4.27
N GLU A 27 -4.32 -15.83 -3.84
CA GLU A 27 -3.55 -17.09 -3.67
C GLU A 27 -2.77 -17.46 -4.95
N ALA A 28 -3.35 -17.22 -6.13
CA ALA A 28 -2.70 -17.48 -7.43
C ALA A 28 -1.50 -16.55 -7.74
N ALA A 29 -1.31 -15.48 -6.96
CA ALA A 29 -0.22 -14.52 -7.11
C ALA A 29 0.85 -14.63 -6.02
N ARG A 30 0.66 -15.48 -5.00
CA ARG A 30 1.55 -15.56 -3.82
C ARG A 30 3.03 -15.70 -4.19
N ASP A 31 3.36 -16.65 -5.05
CA ASP A 31 4.75 -16.91 -5.46
C ASP A 31 5.35 -15.79 -6.30
N LYS A 32 4.51 -14.94 -6.91
CA LYS A 32 4.91 -13.83 -7.77
C LYS A 32 4.94 -12.49 -7.06
N LEU A 33 4.49 -12.41 -5.79
CA LEU A 33 4.33 -11.16 -5.06
C LEU A 33 5.61 -10.28 -5.09
N PRO A 34 6.82 -10.78 -4.76
CA PRO A 34 8.03 -9.93 -4.77
C PRO A 34 8.39 -9.41 -6.17
N ALA A 35 8.06 -10.14 -7.23
CA ALA A 35 8.32 -9.70 -8.60
C ALA A 35 7.30 -8.64 -9.05
N LEU A 36 6.02 -8.84 -8.70
CA LEU A 36 4.93 -7.90 -9.01
C LEU A 36 5.16 -6.54 -8.33
N LEU A 37 5.46 -6.54 -7.02
CA LEU A 37 5.73 -5.31 -6.25
C LEU A 37 6.90 -4.50 -6.83
N ARG A 38 7.99 -5.18 -7.22
CA ARG A 38 9.16 -4.52 -7.83
C ARG A 38 8.85 -3.95 -9.21
N THR A 39 8.16 -4.72 -10.05
CA THR A 39 7.85 -4.32 -11.44
C THR A 39 6.94 -3.09 -11.49
N THR A 40 6.04 -2.94 -10.52
CA THR A 40 5.14 -1.78 -10.43
C THR A 40 5.69 -0.66 -9.55
N SER A 41 6.87 -0.85 -8.96
CA SER A 41 7.43 0.05 -7.93
C SER A 41 6.48 0.27 -6.73
N ALA A 42 5.55 -0.66 -6.50
CA ALA A 42 4.58 -0.57 -5.41
C ALA A 42 5.22 -0.81 -4.04
N GLY A 43 6.33 -1.55 -3.97
CA GLY A 43 7.01 -1.78 -2.70
C GLY A 43 7.87 -3.04 -2.69
N GLN A 44 8.03 -3.59 -1.49
CA GLN A 44 8.82 -4.79 -1.23
C GLN A 44 8.25 -5.61 -0.06
N LEU A 45 8.47 -6.93 -0.11
CA LEU A 45 8.11 -7.83 0.97
C LEU A 45 9.09 -7.68 2.14
N ASP A 46 8.57 -7.61 3.36
CA ASP A 46 9.32 -7.46 4.61
C ASP A 46 8.63 -8.27 5.72
N ASP A 47 9.25 -9.38 6.14
CA ASP A 47 8.78 -10.25 7.22
C ASP A 47 7.29 -10.66 7.16
N GLY A 48 6.80 -11.00 5.97
CA GLY A 48 5.40 -11.41 5.74
C GLY A 48 4.43 -10.24 5.51
N ASP A 49 4.83 -9.02 5.83
CA ASP A 49 4.15 -7.78 5.46
C ASP A 49 4.75 -7.18 4.17
N VAL A 50 4.15 -6.12 3.67
CA VAL A 50 4.68 -5.34 2.54
C VAL A 50 4.98 -3.92 2.99
N LEU A 51 6.19 -3.45 2.71
CA LEU A 51 6.52 -2.03 2.73
C LEU A 51 6.08 -1.41 1.41
N VAL A 52 4.95 -0.69 1.42
CA VAL A 52 4.36 -0.06 0.24
C VAL A 52 4.89 1.36 0.07
N SER A 53 5.31 1.72 -1.14
CA SER A 53 5.80 3.05 -1.47
C SER A 53 4.71 4.12 -1.32
N VAL A 54 5.01 5.15 -0.53
CA VAL A 54 4.12 6.31 -0.34
C VAL A 54 3.93 7.08 -1.65
N ASP A 55 4.97 7.20 -2.46
CA ASP A 55 4.91 7.86 -3.76
C ASP A 55 4.05 7.06 -4.75
N TRP A 56 4.18 5.74 -4.76
CA TRP A 56 3.31 4.88 -5.57
C TRP A 56 1.83 5.04 -5.18
N ILE A 57 1.51 5.04 -3.88
CA ILE A 57 0.13 5.29 -3.40
C ILE A 57 -0.39 6.64 -3.91
N ARG A 58 0.41 7.71 -3.81
CA ARG A 58 0.03 9.05 -4.28
C ARG A 58 -0.26 9.07 -5.78
N ASN A 59 0.57 8.39 -6.57
CA ASN A 59 0.38 8.28 -8.02
C ASN A 59 -0.90 7.50 -8.35
N GLU A 60 -1.15 6.38 -7.68
CA GLU A 60 -2.35 5.57 -7.88
C GLU A 60 -3.64 6.28 -7.44
N CYS A 61 -3.55 7.24 -6.53
CA CYS A 61 -4.67 8.07 -6.09
C CYS A 61 -4.95 9.26 -7.02
N ALA A 62 -4.02 9.63 -7.90
CA ALA A 62 -4.15 10.82 -8.73
C ALA A 62 -5.45 10.79 -9.57
N GLY A 63 -6.27 11.84 -9.44
CA GLY A 63 -7.55 11.94 -10.14
C GLY A 63 -8.69 11.07 -9.59
N ARG A 64 -8.48 10.31 -8.50
CA ARG A 64 -9.46 9.39 -7.90
C ARG A 64 -9.94 9.79 -6.50
N ILE A 65 -9.47 10.94 -6.01
CA ILE A 65 -9.62 11.38 -4.61
C ILE A 65 -10.29 12.75 -4.51
N GLY A 66 -11.02 12.97 -3.41
CA GLY A 66 -11.72 14.22 -3.14
C GLY A 66 -10.89 15.27 -2.39
N MET A 67 -11.50 16.44 -2.17
CA MET A 67 -10.94 17.49 -1.33
C MET A 67 -10.61 16.96 0.08
N GLY A 68 -9.51 17.42 0.67
CA GLY A 68 -9.09 17.02 2.02
C GLY A 68 -8.46 15.61 2.12
N TRP A 69 -8.35 14.87 1.01
CA TRP A 69 -7.69 13.58 1.00
C TRP A 69 -6.23 13.66 1.48
N ASN A 70 -5.46 14.66 1.02
CA ASN A 70 -4.07 14.83 1.44
C ASN A 70 -3.91 14.94 2.96
N TYR A 71 -4.85 15.60 3.65
CA TYR A 71 -4.84 15.70 5.10
C TYR A 71 -5.17 14.36 5.78
N ARG A 72 -6.19 13.65 5.29
CA ARG A 72 -6.56 12.32 5.79
C ARG A 72 -5.43 11.31 5.59
N PHE A 73 -4.79 11.31 4.42
CA PHE A 73 -3.66 10.45 4.12
C PHE A 73 -2.44 10.79 4.98
N ALA A 74 -2.13 12.07 5.19
CA ALA A 74 -1.06 12.48 6.12
C ALA A 74 -1.33 11.98 7.55
N ASN A 75 -2.57 12.08 8.04
CA ASN A 75 -2.93 11.56 9.36
C ASN A 75 -2.77 10.03 9.46
N MET A 76 -3.09 9.30 8.38
CA MET A 76 -2.84 7.87 8.30
C MET A 76 -1.35 7.53 8.43
N LEU A 77 -0.48 8.29 7.73
CA LEU A 77 0.97 8.10 7.83
C LEU A 77 1.52 8.47 9.22
N VAL A 78 1.00 9.52 9.86
CA VAL A 78 1.35 9.88 11.24
C VAL A 78 0.94 8.78 12.21
N TYR A 79 -0.25 8.21 12.05
CA TYR A 79 -0.70 7.07 12.84
C TYR A 79 0.23 5.86 12.65
N ALA A 80 0.56 5.51 11.40
CA ALA A 80 1.48 4.42 11.08
C ALA A 80 2.87 4.64 11.68
N ALA A 81 3.41 5.87 11.61
CA ALA A 81 4.67 6.23 12.25
C ALA A 81 4.64 6.00 13.77
N GLY A 82 3.54 6.39 14.43
CA GLY A 82 3.33 6.13 15.86
C GLY A 82 3.26 4.65 16.25
N LYS A 83 3.06 3.75 15.27
CA LYS A 83 3.11 2.30 15.42
C LYS A 83 4.46 1.67 15.01
N GLY A 84 5.40 2.47 14.50
CA GLY A 84 6.63 1.96 13.90
C GLY A 84 6.40 1.28 12.53
N TRP A 85 5.30 1.61 11.86
CA TRP A 85 4.93 1.05 10.55
C TRP A 85 5.33 1.93 9.38
N LEU A 86 5.95 3.08 9.64
CA LEU A 86 6.52 3.93 8.61
C LEU A 86 8.04 3.75 8.61
N SER A 87 8.66 3.67 7.43
CA SER A 87 10.12 3.65 7.32
C SER A 87 10.74 4.94 7.90
N GLU A 88 12.01 4.87 8.28
CA GLU A 88 12.72 5.99 8.93
C GLU A 88 12.70 7.27 8.08
N ASP A 89 12.82 7.13 6.76
CA ASP A 89 12.75 8.22 5.78
C ASP A 89 11.32 8.62 5.38
N GLY A 90 10.30 7.91 5.89
CA GLY A 90 8.90 8.14 5.56
C GLY A 90 8.48 7.68 4.16
N SER A 91 9.35 7.01 3.40
CA SER A 91 9.09 6.65 2.00
C SER A 91 8.21 5.40 1.82
N HIS A 92 8.13 4.54 2.83
CA HIS A 92 7.34 3.32 2.81
C HIS A 92 6.47 3.16 4.06
N VAL A 93 5.26 2.65 3.85
CA VAL A 93 4.32 2.30 4.92
C VAL A 93 4.08 0.79 4.91
N ARG A 94 4.23 0.15 6.06
CA ARG A 94 4.00 -1.29 6.28
C ARG A 94 2.51 -1.59 6.22
N ALA A 95 2.16 -2.62 5.46
CA ALA A 95 0.82 -3.13 5.29
C ALA A 95 0.79 -4.64 5.50
N HIS A 96 -0.15 -5.09 6.30
CA HIS A 96 -0.37 -6.51 6.49
C HIS A 96 -0.93 -7.16 5.23
N VAL A 97 -0.52 -8.41 4.98
CA VAL A 97 -0.98 -9.20 3.83
C VAL A 97 -2.11 -10.13 4.25
N GLU A 98 -3.28 -9.94 3.66
CA GLU A 98 -4.42 -10.84 3.78
C GLU A 98 -4.63 -11.57 2.44
N ALA A 99 -4.79 -12.89 2.50
CA ALA A 99 -5.07 -13.67 1.29
C ALA A 99 -6.56 -13.71 0.96
N TYR A 100 -6.90 -13.79 -0.33
CA TYR A 100 -8.26 -13.98 -0.84
C TYR A 100 -8.31 -14.89 -2.08
#